data_AF-A0A7Z0RMJ4-F1
#
_entry.id   AF-A0A7Z0RMJ4-F1
#
_cell.length_a   1.000
_cell.length_b   1.000
_cell.length_c   1.000
_cell.angle_alpha   90.00
_cell.angle_beta   90.00
_cell.angle_gamma   90.00
#
_symmetry.space_group_name_H-M   'P 1'
#
loop_
_entity.id
_entity.type
_entity.pdbx_description
1 polymer ?
#
loop_
_entity_poly.entity_id
_entity_poly.type
_entity_poly.pdbx_seq_one_letter_code
_entity_poly.pdbx_strand_id
1 'polypeptide(L)'
;MANRLQKGSAAAAMAVALVGSFEGLRQNAYPDPATRGQPWTICYGSTNGVKPGDYKTVAQCKALLSLELQTYAAGIERCVKVPLPDARFVALTSFAYNVGIKAACGSSAVRLINAGKTAEGCEALLKWNRAAGIVFPGLTRRRQKERQFCLEGL
;
A
#
# COMPACT_ATOMS: atom_id res chain seq x y z
N MET A 1 2.25 3.60 21.05
CA MET A 1 1.03 3.58 20.20
C MET A 1 0.76 2.13 19.84
N ALA A 2 -0.47 1.64 20.01
CA ALA A 2 -0.80 0.28 19.62
C ALA A 2 -0.63 0.12 18.10
N ASN A 3 0.01 -0.97 17.65
CA ASN A 3 0.20 -1.24 16.24
C ASN A 3 -1.17 -1.52 15.59
N ARG A 4 -1.70 -0.56 14.83
CA ARG A 4 -3.02 -0.66 14.18
C ARG A 4 -3.12 -1.84 13.20
N LEU A 5 -1.98 -2.25 12.63
CA LEU A 5 -1.87 -3.43 11.77
C LEU A 5 -1.36 -4.68 12.52
N GLN A 6 -1.61 -4.79 13.82
CA GLN A 6 -1.37 -6.04 14.54
C GLN A 6 -2.10 -7.19 13.85
N LYS A 7 -1.43 -8.34 13.76
CA LYS A 7 -1.98 -9.55 13.13
C LYS A 7 -3.37 -9.87 13.70
N GLY A 8 -4.37 -9.94 12.82
CA GLY A 8 -5.76 -10.22 13.17
C GLY A 8 -6.64 -9.00 13.42
N SER A 9 -6.12 -7.77 13.36
CA SER A 9 -6.95 -6.56 13.47
C SER A 9 -7.80 -6.32 12.21
N ALA A 10 -8.93 -5.63 12.38
CA ALA A 10 -9.78 -5.23 11.26
C ALA A 10 -9.03 -4.35 10.24
N ALA A 11 -8.22 -3.40 10.72
CA ALA A 11 -7.39 -2.56 9.86
C ALA A 11 -6.33 -3.37 9.08
N ALA A 12 -5.72 -4.40 9.70
CA ALA A 12 -4.82 -5.32 8.99
C ALA A 12 -5.54 -6.09 7.88
N ALA A 13 -6.74 -6.61 8.16
CA ALA A 13 -7.54 -7.32 7.17
C ALA A 13 -7.94 -6.41 5.99
N MET A 14 -8.38 -5.17 6.28
CA MET A 14 -8.70 -4.17 5.25
C MET A 14 -7.48 -3.80 4.41
N ALA A 15 -6.31 -3.57 5.04
CA ALA A 15 -5.09 -3.23 4.32
C ALA A 15 -4.62 -4.37 3.40
N VAL A 16 -4.62 -5.61 3.89
CA VAL A 16 -4.28 -6.79 3.09
C VAL A 16 -5.25 -6.97 1.92
N ALA A 17 -6.55 -6.78 2.16
CA ALA A 17 -7.56 -6.88 1.10
C ALA A 17 -7.40 -5.79 0.04
N LEU A 18 -7.20 -4.54 0.45
CA LEU A 18 -7.04 -3.40 -0.45
C LEU A 18 -5.77 -3.57 -1.30
N VAL A 19 -4.61 -3.76 -0.66
CA VAL A 19 -3.33 -3.87 -1.36
C VAL A 19 -3.27 -5.14 -2.21
N GLY A 20 -3.69 -6.28 -1.66
CA GLY A 20 -3.70 -7.55 -2.37
C GLY A 20 -4.57 -7.56 -3.63
N SER A 21 -5.58 -6.69 -3.71
CA SER A 21 -6.41 -6.54 -4.91
C SER A 21 -5.66 -5.91 -6.10
N PHE A 22 -4.53 -5.23 -5.87
CA PHE A 22 -3.75 -4.57 -6.91
C PHE A 22 -2.46 -5.31 -7.30
N GLU A 23 -1.81 -5.99 -6.36
CA GLU A 23 -0.49 -6.59 -6.59
C GLU A 23 -0.56 -7.93 -7.34
N GLY A 24 -1.70 -8.63 -7.30
CA GLY A 24 -1.83 -10.00 -7.81
C GLY A 24 -1.11 -11.02 -6.94
N LEU A 25 -1.56 -12.28 -6.98
CA LEU A 25 -1.00 -13.36 -6.15
C LEU A 25 -0.20 -14.35 -6.98
N ARG A 26 1.07 -14.57 -6.59
CA ARG A 26 1.94 -15.62 -7.13
C ARG A 26 2.50 -16.49 -5.99
N GLN A 27 2.00 -17.71 -5.85
CA GLN A 27 2.39 -18.59 -4.74
C GLN A 27 3.77 -19.24 -4.92
N ASN A 28 4.23 -19.39 -6.16
CA ASN A 28 5.58 -19.84 -6.48
C ASN A 28 6.45 -18.62 -6.77
N ALA A 29 7.70 -18.66 -6.32
CA ALA A 29 8.68 -17.64 -6.65
C ALA A 29 8.93 -17.59 -8.16
N TYR A 30 9.03 -16.38 -8.71
CA TYR A 30 9.31 -16.11 -10.11
C TYR A 30 10.42 -15.06 -10.23
N PRO A 31 11.25 -15.11 -11.28
CA PRO A 31 12.29 -14.10 -11.49
C PRO A 31 11.67 -12.77 -11.92
N ASP A 32 12.35 -11.67 -11.58
CA ASP A 32 11.95 -10.33 -12.04
C ASP A 32 11.87 -10.31 -13.59
N PRO A 33 10.76 -9.86 -14.20
CA PRO A 33 10.59 -9.89 -15.66
C PRO A 33 11.62 -9.03 -16.43
N ALA A 34 12.12 -7.95 -15.83
CA ALA A 34 13.09 -7.06 -16.45
C ALA A 34 14.50 -7.65 -16.43
N THR A 35 14.88 -8.34 -15.36
CA THR A 35 16.24 -8.94 -15.24
C THR A 35 16.29 -10.41 -15.63
N ARG A 36 15.14 -11.10 -15.69
CA ARG A 36 14.99 -12.56 -15.86
C ARG A 36 15.80 -13.37 -14.84
N GLY A 37 16.13 -12.77 -13.69
CA GLY A 37 16.98 -13.36 -12.68
C GLY A 37 16.64 -12.81 -11.30
N GLN A 38 17.60 -12.14 -10.66
CA GLN A 38 17.36 -11.47 -9.38
C GLN A 38 16.76 -10.06 -9.56
N PRO A 39 15.95 -9.57 -8.62
CA PRO A 39 15.45 -10.32 -7.46
C PRO A 39 14.39 -11.36 -7.85
N TRP A 40 14.29 -12.43 -7.07
CA TRP A 40 13.14 -13.32 -7.13
C TRP A 40 11.97 -12.68 -6.38
N THR A 41 10.76 -12.90 -6.86
CA THR A 41 9.53 -12.32 -6.32
C THR A 41 8.52 -13.40 -5.98
N ILE A 42 7.78 -13.25 -4.89
CA ILE A 42 6.71 -14.17 -4.47
C ILE A 42 5.54 -13.40 -3.86
N CYS A 43 4.39 -14.06 -3.74
CA CYS A 43 3.16 -13.55 -3.14
C CYS A 43 2.66 -12.28 -3.85
N TYR A 44 2.56 -11.17 -3.11
CA TYR A 44 2.05 -9.88 -3.57
C TYR A 44 3.20 -8.92 -3.91
N GLY A 45 4.28 -9.43 -4.49
CA GLY A 45 5.44 -8.61 -4.88
C GLY A 45 6.62 -8.62 -3.89
N SER A 46 6.63 -9.54 -2.92
CA SER A 46 7.74 -9.63 -1.95
C SER A 46 9.01 -10.17 -2.60
N THR A 47 10.14 -9.51 -2.37
CA THR A 47 11.47 -9.90 -2.84
C THR A 47 12.44 -10.24 -1.71
N ASN A 48 11.99 -10.13 -0.45
CA ASN A 48 12.85 -10.25 0.71
C ASN A 48 13.27 -11.71 0.95
N GLY A 49 14.53 -12.01 0.64
CA GLY A 49 15.12 -13.34 0.86
C GLY A 49 14.53 -14.45 0.00
N VAL A 50 13.83 -14.10 -1.08
CA VAL A 50 13.16 -15.06 -1.96
C VAL A 50 14.17 -15.76 -2.86
N LYS A 51 14.00 -17.07 -3.03
CA LYS A 51 14.88 -17.93 -3.83
C LYS A 51 14.09 -18.73 -4.88
N PRO A 52 14.76 -19.19 -5.96
CA PRO A 52 14.16 -20.14 -6.88
C PRO A 52 13.61 -21.36 -6.13
N GLY A 53 12.38 -21.76 -6.45
CA GLY A 53 11.71 -22.90 -5.82
C GLY A 53 10.95 -22.60 -4.53
N ASP A 54 11.02 -21.37 -4.00
CA ASP A 54 10.20 -20.97 -2.87
C ASP A 54 8.71 -21.06 -3.21
N TYR A 55 7.93 -21.60 -2.27
CA TYR A 55 6.48 -21.68 -2.33
C TYR A 55 5.86 -21.15 -1.04
N LYS A 56 4.72 -20.45 -1.16
CA LYS A 56 3.90 -20.01 -0.03
C LYS A 56 2.42 -20.29 -0.30
N THR A 57 1.70 -20.73 0.72
CA THR A 57 0.24 -20.83 0.67
C THR A 57 -0.39 -19.43 0.61
N VAL A 58 -1.64 -19.33 0.15
CA VAL A 58 -2.39 -18.05 0.16
C VAL A 58 -2.39 -17.40 1.56
N ALA A 59 -2.55 -18.20 2.61
CA ALA A 59 -2.53 -17.72 3.99
C ALA A 59 -1.14 -17.17 4.38
N GLN A 60 -0.07 -17.86 4.00
CA GLN A 60 1.30 -17.38 4.21
C GLN A 60 1.58 -16.09 3.43
N CYS A 61 1.07 -15.97 2.20
CA CYS A 61 1.19 -14.75 1.41
C CYS A 61 0.45 -13.57 2.03
N LYS A 62 -0.76 -13.79 2.56
CA LYS A 62 -1.50 -12.74 3.29
C LYS A 62 -0.80 -12.33 4.58
N ALA A 63 -0.24 -13.30 5.32
CA ALA A 63 0.53 -13.01 6.52
C ALA A 63 1.82 -12.24 6.21
N LEU A 64 2.51 -12.57 5.12
CA LEU A 64 3.68 -11.86 4.63
C LEU A 64 3.34 -10.42 4.25
N LEU A 65 2.28 -10.22 3.46
CA LEU A 65 1.81 -8.88 3.10
C LEU A 65 1.44 -8.07 4.35
N SER A 66 0.71 -8.66 5.29
CA SER A 66 0.37 -8.01 6.55
C SER A 66 1.60 -7.59 7.36
N LEU A 67 2.69 -8.36 7.31
CA LEU A 67 3.95 -8.01 7.97
C LEU A 67 4.63 -6.83 7.26
N GLU A 68 4.76 -6.89 5.94
CA GLU A 68 5.40 -5.83 5.14
C GLU A 68 4.65 -4.49 5.27
N LEU A 69 3.31 -4.54 5.31
CA LEU A 69 2.48 -3.35 5.46
C LEU A 69 2.73 -2.60 6.77
N GLN A 70 3.24 -3.25 7.82
CA GLN A 70 3.56 -2.59 9.09
C GLN A 70 4.62 -1.49 8.92
N THR A 71 5.60 -1.70 8.03
CA THR A 71 6.64 -0.69 7.75
C THR A 71 6.03 0.55 7.11
N TYR A 72 5.12 0.38 6.15
CA TYR A 72 4.45 1.48 5.45
C TYR A 72 3.45 2.21 6.36
N ALA A 73 2.69 1.46 7.15
CA ALA A 73 1.80 1.98 8.17
C ALA A 73 2.54 2.87 9.17
N ALA A 74 3.65 2.37 9.73
CA ALA A 74 4.47 3.14 10.65
C ALA A 74 5.05 4.42 9.99
N GLY A 75 5.40 4.34 8.70
CA GLY A 75 5.79 5.51 7.92
C GLY A 75 4.69 6.57 7.84
N ILE A 76 3.46 6.15 7.54
CA ILE A 76 2.29 7.03 7.47
C ILE A 76 1.96 7.64 8.84
N GLU A 77 1.94 6.85 9.91
CA GLU A 77 1.69 7.36 11.28
C GLU A 77 2.73 8.41 11.70
N ARG A 78 3.97 8.29 11.24
CA ARG A 78 5.00 9.29 11.53
C ARG A 78 4.77 10.61 10.81
N CYS A 79 4.20 10.62 9.60
CA CYS A 79 4.08 11.84 8.79
C CYS A 79 2.67 12.45 8.75
N VAL A 80 1.62 11.69 9.11
CA VAL A 80 0.28 12.24 9.31
C VAL A 80 0.14 12.73 10.76
N LYS A 81 -0.26 13.99 10.93
CA LYS A 81 -0.26 14.70 12.23
C LYS A 81 -1.65 14.97 12.79
N VAL A 82 -2.69 14.63 12.03
CA VAL A 82 -4.10 14.81 12.39
C VAL A 82 -4.74 13.46 12.73
N PRO A 83 -5.89 13.43 13.43
CA PRO A 83 -6.64 12.19 13.64
C PRO A 83 -6.90 11.45 12.33
N LEU A 84 -6.59 10.17 12.32
CA LEU A 84 -6.59 9.35 11.12
C LEU A 84 -7.47 8.10 11.35
N PRO A 85 -8.75 8.09 10.93
CA PRO A 85 -9.62 6.91 11.03
C PRO A 85 -9.04 5.70 10.29
N ASP A 86 -9.48 4.48 10.65
CA ASP A 86 -8.92 3.24 10.11
C ASP A 86 -8.98 3.16 8.58
N ALA A 87 -10.10 3.51 7.96
CA ALA A 87 -10.24 3.47 6.50
C ALA A 87 -9.23 4.40 5.79
N ARG A 88 -9.05 5.61 6.32
CA ARG A 88 -8.09 6.58 5.79
C ARG A 88 -6.64 6.16 6.03
N PHE A 89 -6.36 5.58 7.20
CA PHE A 89 -5.07 4.99 7.50
C PHE A 89 -4.73 3.85 6.53
N VAL A 90 -5.69 2.97 6.23
CA VAL A 90 -5.56 1.89 5.26
C VAL A 90 -5.30 2.44 3.85
N ALA A 91 -6.04 3.46 3.41
CA ALA A 91 -5.84 4.11 2.13
C ALA A 91 -4.42 4.68 1.97
N LEU A 92 -3.97 5.46 2.95
CA LEU A 92 -2.64 6.08 2.91
C LEU A 92 -1.52 5.04 3.04
N THR A 93 -1.75 3.94 3.78
CA THR A 93 -0.81 2.82 3.85
C THR A 93 -0.70 2.09 2.50
N SER A 94 -1.82 1.82 1.82
CA SER A 94 -1.82 1.27 0.46
C SER A 94 -1.12 2.18 -0.53
N PHE A 95 -1.34 3.49 -0.41
CA PHE A 95 -0.66 4.49 -1.23
C PHE A 95 0.86 4.45 -0.99
N ALA A 96 1.29 4.45 0.28
CA ALA A 96 2.70 4.35 0.65
C ALA A 96 3.36 3.04 0.19
N TYR A 97 2.63 1.92 0.21
CA TYR A 97 3.12 0.65 -0.35
C TYR A 97 3.44 0.79 -1.85
N ASN A 98 2.61 1.52 -2.59
CA ASN A 98 2.79 1.70 -4.02
C ASN A 98 3.90 2.66 -4.42
N VAL A 99 3.98 3.82 -3.76
CA VAL A 99 4.86 4.92 -4.18
C VAL A 99 6.09 5.07 -3.28
N GLY A 100 6.16 4.30 -2.19
CA GLY A 100 7.16 4.43 -1.14
C GLY A 100 6.80 5.49 -0.09
N ILE A 101 7.26 5.27 1.14
CA ILE A 101 6.98 6.14 2.30
C ILE A 101 7.40 7.59 2.03
N LYS A 102 8.58 7.81 1.47
CA LYS A 102 9.11 9.16 1.20
C LYS A 102 8.21 9.95 0.25
N ALA A 103 7.79 9.33 -0.85
CA ALA A 103 6.91 9.97 -1.83
C ALA A 103 5.52 10.21 -1.25
N ALA A 104 4.97 9.24 -0.50
CA ALA A 104 3.68 9.40 0.14
C ALA A 104 3.67 10.54 1.16
N CYS A 105 4.63 10.57 2.08
CA CYS A 105 4.74 11.62 3.10
C CYS A 105 5.03 13.01 2.51
N GLY A 106 5.77 13.09 1.40
CA GLY A 106 6.02 14.34 0.67
C GLY A 106 4.89 14.76 -0.28
N SER A 107 3.85 13.96 -0.41
CA SER A 107 2.77 14.20 -1.38
C SER A 107 1.88 15.38 -0.99
N SER A 108 1.24 16.00 -1.99
CA SER A 108 0.18 16.97 -1.73
C SER A 108 -0.98 16.37 -0.95
N ALA A 109 -1.24 15.06 -1.05
CA ALA A 109 -2.29 14.38 -0.31
C ALA A 109 -2.06 14.46 1.22
N VAL A 110 -0.89 13.99 1.69
CA VAL A 110 -0.53 14.05 3.11
C VAL A 110 -0.42 15.49 3.61
N ARG A 111 0.15 16.40 2.79
CA ARG A 111 0.26 17.82 3.15
C ARG A 111 -1.11 18.46 3.38
N LEU A 112 -2.09 18.20 2.52
CA LEU A 112 -3.45 18.75 2.64
C LEU A 112 -4.19 18.13 3.84
N ILE A 113 -4.09 16.82 4.05
CA ILE A 113 -4.68 16.13 5.22
C ILE A 113 -4.13 16.73 6.52
N ASN A 114 -2.82 16.94 6.62
CA ASN A 114 -2.20 17.56 7.78
C ASN A 114 -2.62 19.02 8.01
N ALA A 115 -3.05 19.72 6.95
CA ALA A 115 -3.59 21.07 7.03
C ALA A 115 -5.10 21.08 7.35
N GLY A 116 -5.70 19.94 7.71
CA GLY A 116 -7.14 19.80 7.97
C GLY A 116 -8.00 19.69 6.70
N LYS A 117 -7.41 19.85 5.52
CA LYS A 117 -8.07 19.78 4.20
C LYS A 117 -8.18 18.33 3.74
N THR A 118 -8.92 17.54 4.52
CA THR A 118 -8.94 16.08 4.37
C THR A 118 -9.54 15.65 3.04
N ALA A 119 -10.68 16.21 2.64
CA ALA A 119 -11.33 15.88 1.37
C ALA A 119 -10.39 16.18 0.19
N GLU A 120 -9.80 17.38 0.15
CA GLU A 120 -8.87 17.78 -0.90
C GLU A 120 -7.59 16.95 -0.91
N GLY A 121 -7.13 16.53 0.27
CA GLY A 121 -6.00 15.61 0.39
C GLY A 121 -6.31 14.22 -0.17
N CYS A 122 -7.50 13.68 0.10
CA CYS A 122 -7.96 12.43 -0.49
C CYS A 122 -8.13 12.55 -2.02
N GLU A 123 -8.64 13.68 -2.53
CA GLU A 123 -8.69 13.96 -3.97
C GLU A 123 -7.30 13.96 -4.60
N ALA A 124 -6.31 14.52 -3.89
CA ALA A 124 -4.96 14.64 -4.40
C ALA A 124 -4.26 13.28 -4.62
N LEU A 125 -4.78 12.18 -4.09
CA LEU A 125 -4.32 10.82 -4.44
C LEU A 125 -4.47 10.54 -5.94
N LEU A 126 -5.51 11.07 -6.60
CA LEU A 126 -5.77 10.84 -8.03
C LEU A 126 -4.64 11.36 -8.95
N LYS A 127 -3.81 12.28 -8.46
CA LYS A 127 -2.65 12.82 -9.20
C LYS A 127 -1.52 11.80 -9.36
N TRP A 128 -1.53 10.72 -8.58
CA TRP A 128 -0.50 9.69 -8.56
C TRP A 128 -0.87 8.47 -9.43
N ASN A 129 -1.23 8.75 -10.68
CA ASN A 129 -1.66 7.77 -11.67
C ASN A 129 -0.72 7.64 -12.88
N ARG A 130 0.50 8.21 -12.78
CA ARG A 130 1.49 8.19 -13.85
C ARG A 130 2.73 7.38 -13.49
N ALA A 131 3.31 6.71 -14.49
CA ALA A 131 4.65 6.15 -14.43
C ALA A 131 5.38 6.52 -15.73
N ALA A 132 6.66 6.88 -15.66
CA ALA A 132 7.43 7.39 -16.80
C ALA A 132 6.69 8.51 -17.60
N GLY A 133 5.94 9.38 -16.90
CA GLY A 133 5.15 10.47 -17.51
C GLY A 133 3.80 10.04 -18.12
N ILE A 134 3.57 8.75 -18.32
CA ILE A 134 2.38 8.19 -18.96
C ILE A 134 1.33 7.86 -17.90
N VAL A 135 0.04 8.13 -18.16
CA VAL A 135 -1.06 7.71 -17.28
C VAL A 135 -1.29 6.20 -17.42
N PHE A 136 -1.30 5.49 -16.30
CA PHE A 136 -1.55 4.05 -16.26
C PHE A 136 -2.97 3.76 -15.74
N PRO A 137 -3.83 3.09 -16.53
CA PRO A 137 -5.19 2.75 -16.09
C PRO A 137 -5.24 1.96 -14.77
N GLY A 138 -4.25 1.08 -14.54
CA GLY A 138 -4.12 0.33 -13.28
C GLY A 138 -3.88 1.24 -12.08
N LEU A 139 -3.00 2.24 -12.22
CA LEU A 139 -2.75 3.23 -11.16
C LEU A 139 -3.98 4.13 -10.95
N THR A 140 -4.67 4.54 -12.02
CA THR A 140 -5.92 5.31 -11.89
C THR A 140 -6.96 4.55 -11.06
N ARG A 141 -7.21 3.27 -11.36
CA ARG A 141 -8.15 2.44 -10.58
C ARG A 141 -7.72 2.29 -9.13
N ARG A 142 -6.43 2.09 -8.89
CA ARG A 142 -5.86 2.02 -7.53
C ARG A 142 -6.10 3.31 -6.75
N ARG A 143 -5.76 4.46 -7.32
CA ARG A 143 -5.96 5.77 -6.70
C ARG A 143 -7.42 6.09 -6.43
N GLN A 144 -8.33 5.70 -7.33
CA GLN A 144 -9.78 5.86 -7.11
C GLN A 144 -10.26 5.06 -5.90
N LYS A 145 -9.80 3.81 -5.74
CA LYS A 145 -10.19 2.98 -4.59
C LYS A 145 -9.59 3.48 -3.28
N GLU A 146 -8.33 3.90 -3.30
CA GLU A 146 -7.68 4.51 -2.14
C GLU A 146 -8.35 5.84 -1.75
N ARG A 147 -8.73 6.67 -2.73
CA ARG A 147 -9.55 7.88 -2.50
C ARG A 147 -10.87 7.53 -1.83
N GLN A 148 -11.57 6.51 -2.30
CA GLN A 148 -12.84 6.07 -1.69
C GLN A 148 -12.66 5.75 -0.20
N PHE A 149 -11.69 4.89 0.14
CA PHE A 149 -11.36 4.57 1.54
C PHE A 149 -10.93 5.81 2.34
N CYS A 150 -10.17 6.71 1.72
CA CYS A 150 -9.68 7.94 2.36
C CYS A 150 -10.81 8.87 2.79
N LEU A 151 -11.87 8.94 1.97
CA LEU A 151 -13.06 9.77 2.19
C LEU A 151 -14.07 9.14 3.15
N GLU A 152 -13.94 7.87 3.51
CA GLU A 152 -14.87 7.22 4.45
C GLU A 152 -14.85 7.92 5.82
N GLY A 153 -16.04 8.22 6.34
CA GLY A 153 -16.23 8.90 7.62
C GLY A 153 -15.91 10.39 7.61
N LEU A 154 -15.83 11.02 6.43
CA LEU A 154 -16.01 12.46 6.26
C LEU A 154 -17.50 12.84 6.17
#